data_AF-E9UN60-F1
#
_entry.id   AF-E9UN60-F1
#
_cell.length_a   1.000
_cell.length_b   1.000
_cell.length_c   1.000
_cell.angle_alpha   90.00
_cell.angle_beta   90.00
_cell.angle_gamma   90.00
#
_symmetry.space_group_name_H-M   'P 1'
#
loop_
_entity.id
_entity.type
_entity.pdbx_description
1 polymer ?
#
loop_
_entity_poly.entity_id
_entity_poly.type
_entity_poly.pdbx_seq_one_letter_code
_entity_poly.pdbx_strand_id
1 'polypeptide(L)'
;MAVHNAQEIYDADVESGALSGFRVGVTAARKAEEQINLLERRGAQVVWAPALSVDPNRVDAGALRAVTEQIIGQKIDMFLATTGIGTRAWFDAAEEWGLLDRLLETLGRAEILARGPKSVGALRRRGLRELWAPESEEFDDVLEHLRGRDLTGKRIVVQEHGQSLSMVAHALTRQGAEVINVVVYRVESASDPEPMFRLVETLADGELDAVTFTSAPAVAAFMQAAGSVGLRDEVVAAFQADVVAACVGPVTAAAFEMWGVPTMVPDRSRTAAMVKMLQIELPLRREGLLVELAGGHQLLLHDDAVILDGAEVKLSPAPAAVLGALVANPGNVVSRQVLLATLPSGTAGSEHAVEMAVARLRSALGTKTIQTVVKRGYRLAVAS
;
A
#
# COMPACT_ATOMS: atom_id res chain seq x y z
N MET A 1 19.23 -3.07 -32.84
CA MET A 1 20.13 -2.39 -31.88
C MET A 1 19.48 -1.08 -31.44
N ALA A 2 18.53 -1.15 -30.50
CA ALA A 2 17.90 0.02 -29.89
C ALA A 2 17.22 -0.42 -28.58
N VAL A 3 18.00 -1.07 -27.70
CA VAL A 3 17.57 -1.51 -26.36
C VAL A 3 18.57 -0.99 -25.32
N HIS A 4 19.10 0.22 -25.51
CA HIS A 4 20.14 0.77 -24.62
C HIS A 4 19.88 2.18 -24.07
N ASN A 5 18.80 2.87 -24.46
CA ASN A 5 18.58 4.25 -24.01
C ASN A 5 17.61 4.46 -22.82
N ALA A 6 17.04 3.39 -22.26
CA ALA A 6 16.18 3.53 -21.06
C ALA A 6 16.98 3.44 -19.75
N GLN A 7 18.22 2.93 -19.79
CA GLN A 7 19.04 2.73 -18.60
C GLN A 7 19.86 3.99 -18.22
N GLU A 8 20.22 4.82 -19.20
CA GLU A 8 21.09 6.00 -18.99
C GLU A 8 20.37 7.22 -18.37
N ILE A 9 19.04 7.20 -18.28
CA ILE A 9 18.26 8.23 -17.55
C ILE A 9 18.17 7.88 -16.04
N TYR A 10 18.53 6.65 -15.63
CA TYR A 10 18.35 6.19 -14.24
C TYR A 10 19.52 6.46 -13.28
N ASP A 11 20.67 6.91 -13.80
CA ASP A 11 21.90 7.20 -13.05
C ASP A 11 22.29 8.70 -13.06
N ALA A 12 21.35 9.59 -13.36
CA ALA A 12 21.55 11.02 -13.12
C ALA A 12 21.66 11.30 -11.62
N ASP A 13 22.62 12.14 -11.28
CA ASP A 13 23.09 12.52 -9.95
C ASP A 13 22.01 12.58 -8.86
N VAL A 14 22.40 12.18 -7.63
CA VAL A 14 21.65 12.51 -6.42
C VAL A 14 21.58 14.03 -6.32
N GLU A 15 20.53 14.65 -6.86
CA GLU A 15 20.27 16.07 -6.70
C GLU A 15 20.14 16.37 -5.20
N SER A 16 21.24 16.90 -4.65
CA SER A 16 21.28 17.42 -3.29
C SER A 16 20.20 18.49 -3.18
N GLY A 17 19.21 18.28 -2.31
CA GLY A 17 18.12 19.23 -2.08
C GLY A 17 16.81 18.98 -2.82
N ALA A 18 16.66 17.88 -3.59
CA ALA A 18 15.38 17.57 -4.27
C ALA A 18 14.18 17.41 -3.32
N LEU A 19 14.40 17.16 -2.03
CA LEU A 19 13.38 17.15 -0.98
C LEU A 19 13.46 18.36 -0.05
N SER A 20 14.14 19.44 -0.46
CA SER A 20 14.23 20.67 0.32
C SER A 20 12.84 21.27 0.55
N GLY A 21 12.56 21.61 1.80
CA GLY A 21 11.27 22.15 2.22
C GLY A 21 10.14 21.12 2.33
N PHE A 22 10.42 19.82 2.13
CA PHE A 22 9.46 18.75 2.41
C PHE A 22 9.67 18.18 3.81
N ARG A 23 8.58 17.83 4.49
CA ARG A 23 8.55 17.29 5.84
C ARG A 23 7.97 15.87 5.81
N VAL A 24 8.77 14.89 6.18
CA VAL A 24 8.48 13.45 5.98
C VAL A 24 8.43 12.71 7.31
N GLY A 25 7.30 12.06 7.59
CA GLY A 25 7.13 11.12 8.70
C GLY A 25 7.83 9.78 8.45
N VAL A 26 8.61 9.30 9.42
CA VAL A 26 9.26 7.99 9.36
C VAL A 26 8.79 7.09 10.49
N THR A 27 8.12 5.99 10.13
CA THR A 27 7.59 5.01 11.11
C THR A 27 8.51 3.83 11.40
N ALA A 28 9.61 3.70 10.64
CA ALA A 28 10.52 2.58 10.77
C ALA A 28 11.19 2.57 12.15
N ALA A 29 11.20 1.41 12.79
CA ALA A 29 11.91 1.19 14.05
C ALA A 29 13.32 0.60 13.79
N ARG A 30 13.42 -0.39 12.90
CA ARG A 30 14.70 -1.01 12.51
C ARG A 30 15.27 -0.31 11.29
N LYS A 31 16.59 -0.08 11.30
CA LYS A 31 17.31 0.66 10.24
C LYS A 31 16.72 2.05 9.97
N ALA A 32 16.09 2.66 10.98
CA ALA A 32 15.49 3.99 10.85
C ALA A 32 16.55 5.02 10.43
N GLU A 33 17.73 4.99 11.06
CA GLU A 33 18.85 5.86 10.72
C GLU A 33 19.25 5.80 9.23
N GLU A 34 19.25 4.61 8.62
CA GLU A 34 19.57 4.46 7.20
C GLU A 34 18.54 5.19 6.33
N GLN A 35 17.25 5.07 6.66
CA GLN A 35 16.16 5.75 5.98
C GLN A 35 16.18 7.26 6.20
N ILE A 36 16.34 7.70 7.46
CA ILE A 36 16.40 9.10 7.86
C ILE A 36 17.54 9.79 7.11
N ASN A 37 18.75 9.22 7.13
CA ASN A 37 19.91 9.75 6.42
C ASN A 37 19.69 9.82 4.89
N LEU A 38 18.94 8.88 4.29
CA LEU A 38 18.62 8.93 2.87
C LEU A 38 17.70 10.10 2.51
N LEU A 39 16.75 10.43 3.38
CA LEU A 39 15.82 11.55 3.23
C LEU A 39 16.51 12.90 3.50
N GLU A 40 17.25 13.00 4.61
CA GLU A 40 17.94 14.24 5.01
C GLU A 40 19.05 14.63 4.02
N ARG A 41 19.79 13.67 3.46
CA ARG A 41 20.78 13.97 2.38
C ARG A 41 20.15 14.59 1.13
N ARG A 42 18.84 14.40 0.94
CA ARG A 42 18.05 15.00 -0.14
C ARG A 42 17.38 16.31 0.29
N GLY A 43 17.55 16.76 1.53
CA GLY A 43 17.03 18.04 2.04
C GLY A 43 15.70 17.96 2.79
N ALA A 44 15.13 16.76 2.98
CA ALA A 44 13.89 16.59 3.72
C ALA A 44 14.08 16.87 5.22
N GLN A 45 13.09 17.51 5.84
CA GLN A 45 12.94 17.51 7.30
C GLN A 45 12.26 16.21 7.71
N VAL A 46 12.82 15.48 8.69
CA VAL A 46 12.27 14.18 9.09
C VAL A 46 11.64 14.26 10.48
N VAL A 47 10.40 13.78 10.58
CA VAL A 47 9.70 13.55 11.85
C VAL A 47 9.72 12.04 12.12
N TRP A 48 10.59 11.59 13.02
CA TRP A 48 10.72 10.18 13.34
C TRP A 48 9.79 9.76 14.49
N ALA A 49 8.98 8.74 14.24
CA ALA A 49 8.08 8.15 15.24
C ALA A 49 8.02 6.63 15.02
N PRO A 50 8.84 5.82 15.73
CA PRO A 50 8.88 4.39 15.52
C PRO A 50 7.51 3.77 15.84
N ALA A 51 6.94 3.02 14.89
CA ALA A 51 5.64 2.38 15.09
C ALA A 51 5.72 1.11 15.95
N LEU A 52 6.90 0.49 15.99
CA LEU A 52 7.12 -0.83 16.53
C LEU A 52 8.35 -0.79 17.44
N SER A 53 8.45 -1.72 18.37
CA SER A 53 9.65 -1.92 19.17
C SER A 53 10.83 -2.37 18.29
N VAL A 54 12.04 -1.93 18.65
CA VAL A 54 13.29 -2.37 18.03
C VAL A 54 13.71 -3.74 18.57
N ASP A 55 13.21 -4.11 19.76
CA ASP A 55 13.54 -5.38 20.38
C ASP A 55 13.05 -6.56 19.52
N PRO A 56 13.84 -7.64 19.42
CA PRO A 56 13.45 -8.81 18.64
C PRO A 56 12.13 -9.36 19.19
N ASN A 57 11.18 -9.60 18.28
CA ASN A 57 9.86 -10.14 18.57
C ASN A 57 9.95 -11.24 19.64
N ARG A 58 9.41 -10.98 20.83
CA ARG A 58 9.34 -11.98 21.89
C ARG A 58 8.05 -12.79 21.71
N VAL A 59 8.17 -14.09 21.89
CA VAL A 59 6.99 -14.93 22.13
C VAL A 59 6.50 -14.52 23.52
N ASP A 60 5.30 -13.94 23.62
CA ASP A 60 4.63 -13.83 24.92
C ASP A 60 4.18 -15.25 25.30
N ALA A 61 5.10 -16.01 25.91
CA ALA A 61 4.88 -17.40 26.27
C ALA A 61 3.70 -17.56 27.23
N GLY A 62 3.43 -16.57 28.09
CA GLY A 62 2.29 -16.56 28.98
C GLY A 62 0.97 -16.44 28.23
N ALA A 63 0.85 -15.45 27.34
CA ALA A 63 -0.34 -15.27 26.52
C ALA A 63 -0.56 -16.44 25.55
N LEU A 64 0.50 -16.95 24.91
CA LEU A 64 0.42 -18.10 24.01
C LEU A 64 0.00 -19.37 24.76
N ARG A 65 0.47 -19.57 25.99
CA ARG A 65 0.02 -20.67 26.85
C ARG A 65 -1.45 -20.51 27.25
N ALA A 66 -1.87 -19.32 27.68
CA ALA A 66 -3.24 -19.06 28.09
C ALA A 66 -4.25 -19.32 26.95
N VAL A 67 -3.96 -18.86 25.72
CA VAL A 67 -4.82 -19.15 24.56
C VAL A 67 -4.80 -20.63 24.19
N THR A 68 -3.66 -21.31 24.37
CA THR A 68 -3.56 -22.76 24.15
C THR A 68 -4.45 -23.53 25.13
N GLU A 69 -4.41 -23.18 26.41
CA GLU A 69 -5.27 -23.77 27.45
C GLU A 69 -6.75 -23.46 27.19
N GLN A 70 -7.08 -22.24 26.74
CA GLN A 70 -8.43 -21.87 26.32
C GLN A 70 -8.92 -22.76 25.17
N ILE A 71 -8.10 -22.96 24.13
CA ILE A 71 -8.41 -23.81 22.98
C ILE A 71 -8.68 -25.24 23.42
N ILE A 72 -7.82 -25.82 24.27
CA ILE A 72 -7.99 -27.17 24.82
C ILE A 72 -9.29 -27.29 25.64
N GLY A 73 -9.71 -26.21 26.31
CA GLY A 73 -10.89 -26.17 27.17
C GLY A 73 -12.23 -26.09 26.43
N GLN A 74 -12.24 -25.95 25.10
CA GLN A 74 -13.46 -25.68 24.35
C GLN A 74 -13.53 -26.46 23.03
N LYS A 75 -14.75 -26.68 22.53
CA LYS A 75 -14.94 -27.23 21.18
C LYS A 75 -14.41 -26.24 20.13
N ILE A 76 -13.60 -26.72 19.20
CA ILE A 76 -13.18 -25.94 18.03
C ILE A 76 -13.92 -26.49 16.81
N ASP A 77 -14.58 -25.61 16.05
CA ASP A 77 -15.26 -26.01 14.82
C ASP A 77 -14.29 -26.04 13.63
N MET A 78 -13.37 -25.08 13.59
CA MET A 78 -12.39 -24.96 12.50
C MET A 78 -11.02 -24.49 13.01
N PHE A 79 -9.96 -24.99 12.40
CA PHE A 79 -8.59 -24.52 12.60
C PHE A 79 -7.95 -24.10 11.28
N LEU A 80 -7.57 -22.83 11.17
CA LEU A 80 -6.86 -22.27 10.03
C LEU A 80 -5.36 -22.12 10.35
N ALA A 81 -4.56 -23.02 9.77
CA ALA A 81 -3.10 -23.00 9.86
C ALA A 81 -2.51 -22.11 8.77
N THR A 82 -1.95 -20.98 9.19
CA THR A 82 -1.65 -19.89 8.29
C THR A 82 -0.18 -19.95 7.83
N THR A 83 0.79 -20.17 8.73
CA THR A 83 2.20 -20.37 8.35
C THR A 83 2.80 -21.62 8.96
N GLY A 84 3.70 -22.27 8.22
CA GLY A 84 4.44 -23.41 8.75
C GLY A 84 5.34 -23.08 9.93
N ILE A 85 6.01 -21.91 9.93
CA ILE A 85 6.92 -21.50 11.01
C ILE A 85 6.14 -21.22 12.29
N GLY A 86 5.06 -20.43 12.21
CA GLY A 86 4.22 -20.15 13.37
C GLY A 86 3.54 -21.41 13.92
N THR A 87 2.97 -22.25 13.05
CA THR A 87 2.34 -23.51 13.49
C THR A 87 3.35 -24.42 14.21
N ARG A 88 4.59 -24.55 13.70
CA ARG A 88 5.64 -25.31 14.39
C ARG A 88 5.98 -24.72 15.75
N ALA A 89 6.31 -23.42 15.78
CA ALA A 89 6.71 -22.77 17.02
C ALA A 89 5.60 -22.81 18.10
N TRP A 90 4.32 -22.76 17.71
CA TRP A 90 3.22 -22.99 18.65
C TRP A 90 3.19 -24.41 19.18
N PHE A 91 3.28 -25.42 18.32
CA PHE A 91 3.29 -26.82 18.74
C PHE A 91 4.50 -27.17 19.60
N ASP A 92 5.69 -26.65 19.26
CA ASP A 92 6.90 -26.85 20.04
C ASP A 92 6.76 -26.20 21.43
N ALA A 93 6.18 -25.00 21.52
CA ALA A 93 5.88 -24.37 22.81
C ALA A 93 4.82 -25.16 23.62
N ALA A 94 3.79 -25.69 22.98
CA ALA A 94 2.80 -26.55 23.64
C ALA A 94 3.41 -27.87 24.14
N GLU A 95 4.43 -28.39 23.45
CA GLU A 95 5.21 -29.57 23.87
C GLU A 95 6.00 -29.27 25.14
N GLU A 96 6.70 -28.13 25.18
CA GLU A 96 7.43 -27.66 26.36
C GLU A 96 6.52 -27.49 27.59
N TRP A 97 5.24 -27.12 27.39
CA TRP A 97 4.26 -27.00 28.47
C TRP A 97 3.54 -28.31 28.82
N GLY A 98 3.82 -29.42 28.12
CA GLY A 98 3.12 -30.69 28.30
C GLY A 98 1.65 -30.65 27.86
N LEU A 99 1.28 -29.71 26.99
CA LEU A 99 -0.08 -29.48 26.48
C LEU A 99 -0.28 -30.02 25.05
N LEU A 100 0.79 -30.43 24.36
CA LEU A 100 0.75 -30.79 22.94
C LEU A 100 -0.29 -31.87 22.62
N ASP A 101 -0.30 -33.00 23.32
CA ASP A 101 -1.21 -34.11 22.98
C ASP A 101 -2.68 -33.69 23.06
N ARG A 102 -3.05 -32.96 24.12
CA ARG A 102 -4.40 -32.43 24.31
C ARG A 102 -4.76 -31.39 23.26
N LEU A 103 -3.78 -30.55 22.87
CA LEU A 103 -3.96 -29.57 21.81
C LEU A 103 -4.21 -30.25 20.47
N LEU A 104 -3.37 -31.23 20.09
CA LEU A 104 -3.51 -31.98 18.84
C LEU A 104 -4.83 -32.76 18.80
N GLU A 105 -5.24 -33.37 19.91
CA GLU A 105 -6.54 -34.04 20.01
C GLU A 105 -7.70 -33.06 19.77
N THR A 106 -7.62 -31.88 20.37
CA THR A 106 -8.66 -30.85 20.24
C THR A 106 -8.74 -30.32 18.81
N LEU A 107 -7.59 -29.95 18.21
CA LEU A 107 -7.50 -29.44 16.85
C LEU A 107 -7.85 -30.52 15.82
N GLY A 108 -7.51 -31.79 16.07
CA GLY A 108 -7.81 -32.92 15.19
C GLY A 108 -9.29 -33.26 15.06
N ARG A 109 -10.14 -32.73 15.96
CA ARG A 109 -11.60 -32.83 15.88
C ARG A 109 -12.24 -31.69 15.08
N ALA A 110 -11.48 -30.63 14.78
CA ALA A 110 -11.94 -29.49 14.00
C ALA A 110 -11.77 -29.73 12.50
N GLU A 111 -12.48 -28.96 11.67
CA GLU A 111 -12.16 -28.84 10.26
C GLU A 111 -10.85 -28.07 10.09
N ILE A 112 -9.82 -28.68 9.49
CA ILE A 112 -8.49 -28.05 9.39
C ILE A 112 -8.30 -27.50 7.98
N LEU A 113 -8.03 -26.20 7.87
CA LEU A 113 -7.64 -25.54 6.64
C LEU A 113 -6.19 -25.08 6.75
N ALA A 114 -5.42 -25.19 5.67
CA ALA A 114 -4.05 -24.71 5.63
C ALA A 114 -3.88 -23.71 4.49
N ARG A 115 -3.18 -22.60 4.74
CA ARG A 115 -2.96 -21.59 3.69
C ARG A 115 -2.01 -22.06 2.59
N GLY A 116 -1.17 -23.06 2.83
CA GLY A 116 -0.22 -23.51 1.81
C GLY A 116 0.73 -24.61 2.26
N PRO A 117 1.64 -25.07 1.36
CA PRO A 117 2.48 -26.25 1.56
C PRO A 117 3.31 -26.24 2.85
N LYS A 118 3.76 -25.06 3.30
CA LYS A 118 4.53 -24.91 4.54
C LYS A 118 3.71 -25.22 5.79
N SER A 119 2.44 -24.78 5.81
CA SER A 119 1.50 -25.02 6.90
C SER A 119 1.02 -26.47 6.88
N VAL A 120 0.71 -27.00 5.70
CA VAL A 120 0.43 -28.44 5.48
C VAL A 120 1.55 -29.31 6.04
N GLY A 121 2.81 -29.00 5.69
CA GLY A 121 3.96 -29.73 6.21
C GLY A 121 4.11 -29.65 7.73
N ALA A 122 3.71 -28.54 8.36
CA ALA A 122 3.73 -28.40 9.82
C ALA A 122 2.64 -29.23 10.51
N LEU A 123 1.42 -29.22 9.97
CA LEU A 123 0.30 -30.02 10.46
C LEU A 123 0.60 -31.53 10.37
N ARG A 124 0.97 -32.00 9.17
CA ARG A 124 1.17 -33.44 8.90
C ARG A 124 2.29 -34.05 9.73
N ARG A 125 3.34 -33.29 10.06
CA ARG A 125 4.41 -33.74 10.96
C ARG A 125 3.92 -34.08 12.38
N ARG A 126 2.82 -33.46 12.83
CA ARG A 126 2.19 -33.74 14.12
C ARG A 126 0.91 -34.57 13.98
N GLY A 127 0.74 -35.29 12.85
CA GLY A 127 -0.38 -36.20 12.62
C GLY A 127 -1.70 -35.55 12.25
N LEU A 128 -1.77 -34.22 12.14
CA LEU A 128 -2.96 -33.49 11.68
C LEU A 128 -3.04 -33.49 10.16
N ARG A 129 -4.24 -33.71 9.62
CA ARG A 129 -4.51 -33.61 8.17
C ARG A 129 -5.46 -32.46 7.91
N GLU A 130 -5.04 -31.57 7.03
CA GLU A 130 -5.89 -30.54 6.47
C GLU A 130 -6.96 -31.16 5.55
N LEU A 131 -8.15 -30.58 5.57
CA LEU A 131 -9.21 -30.84 4.59
C LEU A 131 -8.89 -30.18 3.25
N TRP A 132 -8.29 -28.98 3.30
CA TRP A 132 -8.03 -28.18 2.12
C TRP A 132 -6.83 -27.23 2.30
N ALA A 133 -6.13 -26.99 1.20
CA ALA A 133 -5.10 -25.95 1.05
C ALA A 133 -5.04 -25.45 -0.41
N PRO A 134 -4.86 -24.14 -0.66
CA PRO A 134 -4.73 -23.60 -2.01
C PRO A 134 -3.33 -23.81 -2.57
N GLU A 135 -3.21 -23.79 -3.91
CA GLU A 135 -1.90 -23.81 -4.60
C GLU A 135 -1.19 -22.45 -4.58
N SER A 136 -1.94 -21.34 -4.51
CA SER A 136 -1.42 -19.95 -4.58
C SER A 136 -0.69 -19.48 -3.33
N GLU A 137 -0.93 -20.13 -2.19
CA GLU A 137 -0.56 -19.66 -0.85
C GLU A 137 -1.22 -18.32 -0.42
N GLU A 138 -2.23 -17.85 -1.16
CA GLU A 138 -2.91 -16.58 -0.91
C GLU A 138 -4.09 -16.74 0.05
N PHE A 139 -4.42 -15.66 0.77
CA PHE A 139 -5.52 -15.68 1.73
C PHE A 139 -6.89 -15.52 1.06
N ASP A 140 -6.98 -14.81 -0.05
CA ASP A 140 -8.23 -14.60 -0.77
C ASP A 140 -8.84 -15.94 -1.20
N ASP A 141 -8.01 -16.93 -1.54
CA ASP A 141 -8.47 -18.29 -1.82
C ASP A 141 -9.11 -18.98 -0.61
N VAL A 142 -8.63 -18.69 0.61
CA VAL A 142 -9.24 -19.21 1.84
C VAL A 142 -10.62 -18.59 2.05
N LEU A 143 -10.76 -17.28 1.84
CA LEU A 143 -12.06 -16.61 1.92
C LEU A 143 -13.02 -17.10 0.85
N GLU A 144 -12.52 -17.31 -0.36
CA GLU A 144 -13.31 -17.84 -1.48
C GLU A 144 -13.77 -19.27 -1.19
N HIS A 145 -12.90 -20.12 -0.62
CA HIS A 145 -13.28 -21.47 -0.20
C HIS A 145 -14.34 -21.50 0.91
N LEU A 146 -14.36 -20.48 1.76
CA LEU A 146 -15.35 -20.31 2.83
C LEU A 146 -16.62 -19.57 2.37
N ARG A 147 -16.64 -19.07 1.12
CA ARG A 147 -17.76 -18.28 0.60
C ARG A 147 -19.05 -19.09 0.62
N GLY A 148 -20.12 -18.47 1.14
CA GLY A 148 -21.45 -19.09 1.21
C GLY A 148 -21.65 -20.06 2.38
N ARG A 149 -20.64 -20.26 3.23
CA ARG A 149 -20.80 -21.03 4.49
C ARG A 149 -21.37 -20.14 5.60
N ASP A 150 -22.24 -20.70 6.43
CA ASP A 150 -22.68 -20.03 7.66
C ASP A 150 -21.63 -20.22 8.76
N LEU A 151 -20.95 -19.12 9.10
CA LEU A 151 -19.93 -19.09 10.16
C LEU A 151 -20.49 -18.57 11.49
N THR A 152 -21.79 -18.28 11.59
CA THR A 152 -22.40 -17.69 12.79
C THR A 152 -22.18 -18.57 14.01
N GLY A 153 -21.53 -18.03 15.04
CA GLY A 153 -21.23 -18.72 16.30
C GLY A 153 -20.21 -19.87 16.18
N LYS A 154 -19.57 -20.04 15.02
CA LYS A 154 -18.50 -21.04 14.84
C LYS A 154 -17.23 -20.56 15.53
N ARG A 155 -16.61 -21.44 16.32
CA ARG A 155 -15.31 -21.18 16.93
C ARG A 155 -14.20 -21.55 15.97
N ILE A 156 -13.49 -20.52 15.49
CA ILE A 156 -12.42 -20.67 14.51
C ILE A 156 -11.10 -20.27 15.15
N VAL A 157 -10.16 -21.21 15.23
CA VAL A 157 -8.78 -20.92 15.63
C VAL A 157 -7.99 -20.47 14.40
N VAL A 158 -7.32 -19.34 14.48
CA VAL A 158 -6.43 -18.85 13.42
C VAL A 158 -5.01 -18.74 13.97
N GLN A 159 -4.08 -19.53 13.42
CA GLN A 159 -2.67 -19.42 13.78
C GLN A 159 -2.03 -18.27 13.01
N GLU A 160 -1.78 -17.12 13.63
CA GLU A 160 -1.22 -15.94 12.96
C GLU A 160 0.31 -15.84 13.11
N HIS A 161 0.96 -15.21 12.12
CA HIS A 161 2.38 -14.90 12.12
C HIS A 161 2.55 -13.39 12.35
N GLY A 162 2.77 -12.98 13.61
CA GLY A 162 3.00 -11.58 13.95
C GLY A 162 1.75 -10.73 13.92
N GLN A 163 1.84 -9.53 14.48
CA GLN A 163 0.76 -8.56 14.44
C GLN A 163 0.64 -7.94 13.02
N SER A 164 0.35 -8.75 12.01
CA SER A 164 -0.28 -8.23 10.80
C SER A 164 -1.77 -8.28 11.05
N LEU A 165 -2.40 -7.10 11.09
CA LEU A 165 -3.83 -6.90 11.18
C LEU A 165 -4.59 -8.02 10.50
N SER A 166 -5.45 -8.62 11.31
CA SER A 166 -6.17 -9.84 11.02
C SER A 166 -7.23 -9.62 9.95
N MET A 167 -6.86 -9.32 8.69
CA MET A 167 -7.82 -9.33 7.58
C MET A 167 -8.61 -10.65 7.58
N VAL A 168 -7.93 -11.75 7.91
CA VAL A 168 -8.52 -13.07 8.16
C VAL A 168 -9.50 -13.08 9.32
N ALA A 169 -9.03 -12.85 10.55
CA ALA A 169 -9.89 -12.93 11.72
C ALA A 169 -11.03 -11.90 11.66
N HIS A 170 -10.77 -10.71 11.12
CA HIS A 170 -11.75 -9.66 10.92
C HIS A 170 -12.81 -10.06 9.90
N ALA A 171 -12.40 -10.58 8.74
CA ALA A 171 -13.35 -11.06 7.72
C ALA A 171 -14.22 -12.21 8.26
N LEU A 172 -13.63 -13.15 8.99
CA LEU A 172 -14.35 -14.26 9.63
C LEU A 172 -15.30 -13.77 10.74
N THR A 173 -14.84 -12.83 11.58
CA THR A 173 -15.66 -12.21 12.65
C THR A 173 -16.83 -11.44 12.04
N ARG A 174 -16.62 -10.71 10.94
CA ARG A 174 -17.68 -10.03 10.18
C ARG A 174 -18.72 -10.99 9.60
N GLN A 175 -18.36 -12.25 9.38
CA GLN A 175 -19.27 -13.32 8.96
C GLN A 175 -19.95 -14.03 10.16
N GLY A 176 -19.76 -13.53 11.39
CA GLY A 176 -20.40 -14.04 12.60
C GLY A 176 -19.60 -15.10 13.37
N ALA A 177 -18.36 -15.40 12.98
CA ALA A 177 -17.52 -16.35 13.67
C ALA A 177 -16.97 -15.81 15.01
N GLU A 178 -16.77 -16.71 15.97
CA GLU A 178 -15.99 -16.48 17.18
C GLU A 178 -14.53 -16.86 16.89
N VAL A 179 -13.69 -15.86 16.59
CA VAL A 179 -12.31 -16.12 16.18
C VAL A 179 -11.34 -16.06 17.35
N ILE A 180 -10.52 -17.10 17.50
CA ILE A 180 -9.46 -17.22 18.50
C ILE A 180 -8.11 -17.14 17.79
N ASN A 181 -7.40 -16.03 17.96
CA ASN A 181 -6.11 -15.82 17.33
C ASN A 181 -4.96 -16.39 18.16
N VAL A 182 -4.14 -17.22 17.53
CA VAL A 182 -2.91 -17.78 18.11
C VAL A 182 -1.72 -17.07 17.49
N VAL A 183 -1.18 -16.10 18.21
CA VAL A 183 -0.07 -15.25 17.75
C VAL A 183 1.24 -15.75 18.37
N VAL A 184 2.12 -16.30 17.53
CA VAL A 184 3.33 -16.99 18.01
C VAL A 184 4.51 -16.06 18.19
N TYR A 185 4.48 -14.88 17.60
CA TYR A 185 5.38 -13.79 17.95
C TYR A 185 4.60 -12.48 17.91
N ARG A 186 4.83 -11.60 18.87
CA ARG A 186 4.24 -10.26 18.86
C ARG A 186 5.26 -9.29 18.28
N VAL A 187 4.81 -8.47 17.34
CA VAL A 187 5.54 -7.24 17.05
C VAL A 187 4.99 -6.25 18.07
N GLU A 188 5.80 -5.89 19.06
CA GLU A 188 5.35 -4.94 20.08
C GLU A 188 5.30 -3.54 19.46
N SER A 189 4.34 -2.73 19.90
CA SER A 189 4.36 -1.29 19.65
C SER A 189 5.63 -0.68 20.25
N ALA A 190 6.03 0.50 19.78
CA ALA A 190 7.11 1.23 20.43
C ALA A 190 6.80 1.43 21.93
N SER A 191 7.84 1.36 22.77
CA SER A 191 7.72 1.47 24.23
C SER A 191 7.18 2.84 24.66
N ASP A 192 7.54 3.89 23.93
CA ASP A 192 7.00 5.23 24.06
C ASP A 192 6.02 5.51 22.89
N PRO A 193 4.71 5.62 23.14
CA PRO A 193 3.72 5.93 22.11
C PRO A 193 3.70 7.42 21.74
N GLU A 194 4.30 8.29 22.55
CA GLU A 194 4.19 9.74 22.41
C GLU A 194 4.70 10.28 21.05
N PRO A 195 5.84 9.81 20.50
CA PRO A 195 6.27 10.22 19.16
C PRO A 195 5.23 9.88 18.08
N MET A 196 4.52 8.76 18.24
CA MET A 196 3.49 8.33 17.29
C MET A 196 2.26 9.23 17.37
N PHE A 197 1.81 9.59 18.57
CA PHE A 197 0.70 10.52 18.75
C PHE A 197 1.03 11.90 18.16
N ARG A 198 2.22 12.43 18.41
CA ARG A 198 2.66 13.68 17.77
C ARG A 198 2.72 13.59 16.26
N LEU A 199 3.18 12.47 15.70
CA LEU A 199 3.21 12.29 14.24
C LEU A 199 1.78 12.28 13.65
N VAL A 200 0.83 11.63 14.33
CA VAL A 200 -0.59 11.62 13.95
C VAL A 200 -1.17 13.03 13.99
N GLU A 201 -0.94 13.79 15.07
CA GLU A 201 -1.39 15.18 15.20
C GLU A 201 -0.79 16.06 14.09
N THR A 202 0.53 15.97 13.89
CA THR A 202 1.25 16.71 12.82
C THR A 202 0.69 16.39 11.43
N LEU A 203 0.30 15.14 11.19
CA LEU A 203 -0.34 14.73 9.94
C LEU A 203 -1.74 15.33 9.81
N ALA A 204 -2.56 15.21 10.86
CA ALA A 204 -3.93 15.73 10.88
C ALA A 204 -3.98 17.25 10.70
N ASP A 205 -2.97 17.97 11.20
CA ASP A 205 -2.79 19.42 11.01
C ASP A 205 -2.28 19.79 9.60
N GLY A 206 -2.00 18.82 8.73
CA GLY A 206 -1.53 19.05 7.35
C GLY A 206 -0.07 19.48 7.26
N GLU A 207 0.75 19.22 8.29
CA GLU A 207 2.15 19.69 8.34
C GLU A 207 3.17 18.68 7.80
N LEU A 208 2.72 17.57 7.21
CA LEU A 208 3.56 16.56 6.58
C LEU A 208 3.23 16.45 5.10
N ASP A 209 4.26 16.26 4.27
CA ASP A 209 4.07 15.98 2.84
C ASP A 209 4.00 14.48 2.56
N ALA A 210 4.59 13.65 3.43
CA ALA A 210 4.55 12.20 3.31
C ALA A 210 4.75 11.50 4.66
N VAL A 211 4.25 10.27 4.77
CA VAL A 211 4.62 9.32 5.82
C VAL A 211 5.02 7.99 5.21
N THR A 212 6.13 7.44 5.70
CA THR A 212 6.71 6.19 5.20
C THR A 212 6.41 4.99 6.09
N PHE A 213 6.04 3.87 5.47
CA PHE A 213 5.68 2.62 6.13
C PHE A 213 6.47 1.45 5.56
N THR A 214 7.19 0.74 6.43
CA THR A 214 8.07 -0.38 6.03
C THR A 214 7.46 -1.76 6.29
N SER A 215 6.25 -1.83 6.87
CA SER A 215 5.57 -3.09 7.14
C SER A 215 4.08 -2.87 7.45
N ALA A 216 3.21 -3.84 7.17
CA ALA A 216 1.79 -3.80 7.54
C ALA A 216 1.54 -3.61 9.06
N PRO A 217 2.32 -4.22 9.99
CA PRO A 217 2.21 -3.90 11.42
C PRO A 217 2.44 -2.42 11.75
N ALA A 218 3.33 -1.73 11.02
CA ALA A 218 3.57 -0.30 11.24
C ALA A 218 2.34 0.54 10.87
N VAL A 219 1.66 0.19 9.76
CA VAL A 219 0.37 0.78 9.37
C VAL A 219 -0.68 0.56 10.46
N ALA A 220 -0.74 -0.66 11.00
CA ALA A 220 -1.66 -1.01 12.07
C ALA A 220 -1.48 -0.15 13.32
N ALA A 221 -0.24 -0.07 13.81
CA ALA A 221 0.09 0.70 14.99
C ALA A 221 -0.21 2.20 14.77
N PHE A 222 0.09 2.72 13.59
CA PHE A 222 -0.22 4.10 13.21
C PHE A 222 -1.74 4.37 13.21
N MET A 223 -2.54 3.54 12.55
CA MET A 223 -4.01 3.71 12.49
C MET A 223 -4.72 3.43 13.81
N GLN A 224 -4.12 2.59 14.66
CA GLN A 224 -4.55 2.39 16.05
C GLN A 224 -4.27 3.66 16.88
N ALA A 225 -3.07 4.24 16.76
CA ALA A 225 -2.70 5.47 17.44
C ALA A 225 -3.64 6.63 17.04
N ALA A 226 -3.89 6.80 15.74
CA ALA A 226 -4.87 7.76 15.22
C ALA A 226 -6.27 7.56 15.82
N GLY A 227 -6.72 6.31 15.92
CA GLY A 227 -7.97 5.97 16.57
C GLY A 227 -8.02 6.30 18.06
N SER A 228 -6.93 6.07 18.79
CA SER A 228 -6.90 6.30 20.25
C SER A 228 -6.95 7.78 20.63
N VAL A 229 -6.49 8.68 19.75
CA VAL A 229 -6.58 10.14 19.94
C VAL A 229 -7.79 10.74 19.22
N GLY A 230 -8.62 9.94 18.56
CA GLY A 230 -9.83 10.39 17.88
C GLY A 230 -9.61 11.12 16.56
N LEU A 231 -8.41 11.03 15.96
CA LEU A 231 -8.02 11.74 14.73
C LEU A 231 -7.98 10.84 13.49
N ARG A 232 -8.67 9.68 13.51
CA ARG A 232 -8.58 8.71 12.42
C ARG A 232 -9.14 9.27 11.12
N ASP A 233 -10.26 9.99 11.17
CA ASP A 233 -10.94 10.46 9.97
C ASP A 233 -10.14 11.59 9.31
N GLU A 234 -9.54 12.47 10.11
CA GLU A 234 -8.62 13.52 9.70
C GLU A 234 -7.37 12.94 9.05
N VAL A 235 -6.79 11.90 9.65
CA VAL A 235 -5.64 11.18 9.08
C VAL A 235 -5.97 10.56 7.72
N VAL A 236 -7.14 9.93 7.59
CA VAL A 236 -7.59 9.34 6.32
C VAL A 236 -7.80 10.43 5.27
N ALA A 237 -8.47 11.53 5.65
CA ALA A 237 -8.72 12.66 4.76
C ALA A 237 -7.40 13.30 4.26
N ALA A 238 -6.42 13.49 5.15
CA ALA A 238 -5.12 14.02 4.81
C ALA A 238 -4.37 13.12 3.80
N PHE A 239 -4.41 11.79 3.98
CA PHE A 239 -3.82 10.87 3.00
C PHE A 239 -4.59 10.79 1.68
N GLN A 240 -5.89 11.06 1.68
CA GLN A 240 -6.70 11.09 0.47
C GLN A 240 -6.52 12.38 -0.34
N ALA A 241 -5.99 13.44 0.28
CA ALA A 241 -5.70 14.72 -0.34
C ALA A 241 -4.19 14.90 -0.56
N ASP A 242 -3.53 15.56 0.39
CA ASP A 242 -2.22 16.18 0.15
C ASP A 242 -1.04 15.35 0.65
N VAL A 243 -1.25 14.48 1.65
CA VAL A 243 -0.19 13.72 2.29
C VAL A 243 0.02 12.38 1.60
N VAL A 244 1.27 12.07 1.24
CA VAL A 244 1.60 10.78 0.63
C VAL A 244 1.76 9.67 1.68
N ALA A 245 0.95 8.61 1.57
CA ALA A 245 1.22 7.34 2.26
C ALA A 245 2.20 6.47 1.44
N ALA A 246 3.49 6.54 1.76
CA ALA A 246 4.54 5.79 1.04
C ALA A 246 4.80 4.42 1.69
N CYS A 247 4.40 3.36 1.00
CA CYS A 247 4.57 1.99 1.46
C CYS A 247 5.75 1.32 0.77
N VAL A 248 6.59 0.61 1.53
CA VAL A 248 7.77 -0.06 0.95
C VAL A 248 7.41 -1.17 -0.04
N GLY A 249 6.21 -1.72 0.00
CA GLY A 249 5.79 -2.84 -0.84
C GLY A 249 4.28 -3.10 -0.78
N PRO A 250 3.76 -3.94 -1.70
CA PRO A 250 2.32 -4.15 -1.87
C PRO A 250 1.63 -4.74 -0.63
N VAL A 251 2.31 -5.59 0.15
CA VAL A 251 1.76 -6.13 1.41
C VAL A 251 1.54 -5.02 2.45
N THR A 252 2.43 -4.02 2.51
CA THR A 252 2.26 -2.88 3.41
C THR A 252 1.14 -1.96 2.93
N ALA A 253 1.05 -1.75 1.61
CA ALA A 253 -0.01 -0.96 1.00
C ALA A 253 -1.41 -1.57 1.21
N ALA A 254 -1.55 -2.89 1.05
CA ALA A 254 -2.80 -3.60 1.28
C ALA A 254 -3.36 -3.41 2.69
N ALA A 255 -2.50 -3.13 3.68
CA ALA A 255 -2.95 -2.83 5.04
C ALA A 255 -3.82 -1.57 5.12
N PHE A 256 -3.67 -0.62 4.19
CA PHE A 256 -4.44 0.62 4.13
C PHE A 256 -5.82 0.50 3.45
N GLU A 257 -6.07 -0.58 2.71
CA GLU A 257 -7.25 -0.73 1.85
C GLU A 257 -8.57 -0.56 2.60
N MET A 258 -8.66 -1.08 3.83
CA MET A 258 -9.89 -1.00 4.63
C MET A 258 -10.31 0.43 4.98
N TRP A 259 -9.38 1.40 4.90
CA TRP A 259 -9.63 2.81 5.17
C TRP A 259 -9.72 3.64 3.88
N GLY A 260 -9.60 3.01 2.70
CA GLY A 260 -9.64 3.72 1.42
C GLY A 260 -8.51 4.75 1.26
N VAL A 261 -7.37 4.52 1.91
CA VAL A 261 -6.20 5.39 1.82
C VAL A 261 -5.41 5.04 0.55
N PRO A 262 -5.20 6.00 -0.38
CA PRO A 262 -4.35 5.77 -1.53
C PRO A 262 -2.89 5.69 -1.08
N THR A 263 -2.16 4.71 -1.60
CA THR A 263 -0.75 4.49 -1.24
C THR A 263 0.14 4.49 -2.46
N MET A 264 1.37 4.96 -2.30
CA MET A 264 2.41 4.78 -3.31
C MET A 264 3.38 3.66 -2.93
N VAL A 265 3.76 2.86 -3.92
CA VAL A 265 4.63 1.67 -3.75
C VAL A 265 5.71 1.64 -4.83
N PRO A 266 7.01 1.55 -4.47
CA PRO A 266 8.08 1.50 -5.46
C PRO A 266 8.11 0.18 -6.23
N ASP A 267 8.63 0.24 -7.47
CA ASP A 267 8.83 -0.92 -8.33
C ASP A 267 9.61 -2.06 -7.64
N ARG A 268 10.53 -1.68 -6.74
CA ARG A 268 11.29 -2.62 -5.92
C ARG A 268 10.97 -2.38 -4.46
N SER A 269 10.60 -3.45 -3.74
CA SER A 269 10.26 -3.34 -2.32
C SER A 269 11.47 -3.15 -1.41
N ARG A 270 12.07 -1.96 -1.48
CA ARG A 270 13.30 -1.55 -0.78
C ARG A 270 13.18 -0.10 -0.32
N THR A 271 13.70 0.20 0.87
CA THR A 271 13.71 1.56 1.43
C THR A 271 14.32 2.59 0.49
N ALA A 272 15.47 2.29 -0.13
CA ALA A 272 16.12 3.21 -1.07
C ALA A 272 15.25 3.51 -2.31
N ALA A 273 14.50 2.53 -2.81
CA ALA A 273 13.59 2.74 -3.95
C ALA A 273 12.37 3.58 -3.55
N MET A 274 11.83 3.38 -2.35
CA MET A 274 10.76 4.21 -1.79
C MET A 274 11.21 5.67 -1.62
N VAL A 275 12.44 5.91 -1.11
CA VAL A 275 12.99 7.28 -1.00
C VAL A 275 13.22 7.91 -2.38
N LYS A 276 13.72 7.14 -3.36
CA LYS A 276 13.88 7.64 -4.75
C LYS A 276 12.54 8.00 -5.39
N MET A 277 11.49 7.24 -5.14
CA MET A 277 10.14 7.62 -5.58
C MET A 277 9.70 8.94 -4.94
N LEU A 278 9.83 9.08 -3.62
CA LEU A 278 9.43 10.32 -2.94
C LEU A 278 10.19 11.55 -3.46
N GLN A 279 11.47 11.38 -3.81
CA GLN A 279 12.31 12.41 -4.42
C GLN A 279 11.71 12.95 -5.73
N ILE A 280 10.97 12.12 -6.46
CA ILE A 280 10.33 12.50 -7.73
C ILE A 280 8.93 13.02 -7.48
N GLU A 281 8.13 12.28 -6.71
CA GLU A 281 6.70 12.59 -6.55
C GLU A 281 6.46 13.90 -5.79
N LEU A 282 7.14 14.12 -4.66
CA LEU A 282 6.82 15.25 -3.80
C LEU A 282 7.06 16.61 -4.48
N PRO A 283 8.20 16.84 -5.17
CA PRO A 283 8.38 18.04 -5.99
C PRO A 283 7.32 18.18 -7.09
N LEU A 284 7.02 17.11 -7.82
CA LEU A 284 6.02 17.13 -8.88
C LEU A 284 4.63 17.54 -8.37
N ARG A 285 4.24 17.11 -7.16
CA ARG A 285 2.97 17.49 -6.54
C ARG A 285 2.94 18.96 -6.11
N ARG A 286 4.04 19.48 -5.56
CA ARG A 286 4.13 20.85 -5.04
C ARG A 286 4.34 21.91 -6.12
N GLU A 287 5.12 21.59 -7.13
CA GLU A 287 5.50 22.54 -8.18
C GLU A 287 4.63 22.38 -9.42
N GLY A 288 3.95 21.24 -9.57
CA GLY A 288 3.28 20.84 -10.79
C GLY A 288 4.25 20.32 -11.84
N LEU A 289 3.70 19.78 -12.93
CA LEU A 289 4.46 19.32 -14.08
C LEU A 289 4.58 20.44 -15.11
N LEU A 290 5.80 20.96 -15.25
CA LEU A 290 6.15 21.92 -16.30
C LEU A 290 6.57 21.18 -17.57
N VAL A 291 5.91 21.49 -18.69
CA VAL A 291 6.22 20.98 -20.02
C VAL A 291 6.57 22.13 -20.95
N GLU A 292 7.79 22.12 -21.47
CA GLU A 292 8.25 23.03 -22.51
C GLU A 292 7.65 22.61 -23.86
N LEU A 293 6.75 23.42 -24.39
CA LEU A 293 6.09 23.20 -25.67
C LEU A 293 6.91 23.79 -26.82
N ALA A 294 6.72 23.22 -28.02
CA ALA A 294 7.34 23.73 -29.23
C ALA A 294 6.92 25.20 -29.47
N GLY A 295 7.90 26.05 -29.80
CA GLY A 295 7.68 27.49 -29.97
C GLY A 295 7.99 28.33 -28.72
N GLY A 296 8.51 27.71 -27.66
CA GLY A 296 8.95 28.42 -26.44
C GLY A 296 7.81 28.74 -25.48
N HIS A 297 6.71 28.00 -25.55
CA HIS A 297 5.57 28.13 -24.64
C HIS A 297 5.75 27.18 -23.45
N GLN A 298 5.33 27.60 -22.27
CA GLN A 298 5.42 26.83 -21.04
C GLN A 298 4.03 26.38 -20.59
N LEU A 299 3.84 25.07 -20.47
CA LEU A 299 2.61 24.48 -19.95
C LEU A 299 2.88 23.91 -18.56
N LEU A 300 2.31 24.54 -17.53
CA LEU A 300 2.35 24.06 -16.15
C LEU A 300 1.03 23.37 -15.80
N LEU A 301 1.13 22.16 -15.25
CA LEU A 301 -0.01 21.37 -14.77
C LEU A 301 0.13 21.18 -13.28
N HIS A 302 -0.76 21.79 -12.50
CA HIS A 302 -0.71 21.73 -11.04
C HIS A 302 -2.13 21.43 -10.53
N ASP A 303 -2.30 20.32 -9.82
CA ASP A 303 -3.63 19.78 -9.48
C ASP A 303 -4.55 19.71 -10.71
N ASP A 304 -5.72 20.34 -10.64
CA ASP A 304 -6.66 20.49 -11.76
C ASP A 304 -6.41 21.76 -12.61
N ALA A 305 -5.42 22.58 -12.23
CA ALA A 305 -5.09 23.81 -12.95
C ALA A 305 -4.16 23.53 -14.12
N VAL A 306 -4.51 24.10 -15.27
CA VAL A 306 -3.68 24.11 -16.48
C VAL A 306 -3.27 25.55 -16.72
N ILE A 307 -1.98 25.83 -16.74
CA ILE A 307 -1.43 27.17 -16.88
C ILE A 307 -0.55 27.21 -18.14
N LEU A 308 -0.84 28.10 -19.07
CA LEU A 308 -0.06 28.31 -20.30
C LEU A 308 0.58 29.71 -20.24
N ASP A 309 1.91 29.76 -20.28
CA ASP A 309 2.69 31.00 -20.20
C ASP A 309 2.30 31.89 -19.01
N GLY A 310 1.98 31.27 -17.86
CA GLY A 310 1.54 31.95 -16.64
C GLY A 310 0.06 32.32 -16.59
N ALA A 311 -0.73 32.04 -17.63
CA ALA A 311 -2.18 32.27 -17.66
C ALA A 311 -2.97 30.96 -17.48
N GLU A 312 -3.92 30.94 -16.55
CA GLU A 312 -4.80 29.79 -16.34
C GLU A 312 -5.70 29.54 -17.57
N VAL A 313 -5.78 28.27 -18.00
CA VAL A 313 -6.56 27.79 -19.12
C VAL A 313 -7.63 26.82 -18.62
N LYS A 314 -8.90 27.22 -18.73
CA LYS A 314 -10.02 26.36 -18.34
C LYS A 314 -10.31 25.30 -19.40
N LEU A 315 -10.20 24.04 -19.00
CA LEU A 315 -10.54 22.89 -19.85
C LEU A 315 -11.80 22.19 -19.33
N SER A 316 -12.70 21.85 -20.24
CA SER A 316 -13.77 20.90 -19.93
C SER A 316 -13.21 19.47 -19.76
N PRO A 317 -13.93 18.54 -19.10
CA PRO A 317 -13.41 17.22 -18.74
C PRO A 317 -12.79 16.40 -19.89
N ALA A 318 -13.39 16.40 -21.08
CA ALA A 318 -12.87 15.64 -22.22
C ALA A 318 -11.51 16.18 -22.76
N PRO A 319 -11.35 17.48 -23.07
CA PRO A 319 -10.04 18.08 -23.34
C PRO A 319 -9.00 17.87 -22.23
N ALA A 320 -9.38 17.96 -20.95
CA ALA A 320 -8.46 17.72 -19.84
C ALA A 320 -7.95 16.27 -19.82
N ALA A 321 -8.84 15.29 -20.02
CA ALA A 321 -8.46 13.87 -20.11
C ALA A 321 -7.53 13.57 -21.31
N VAL A 322 -7.77 14.23 -22.45
CA VAL A 322 -6.86 14.14 -23.61
C VAL A 322 -5.50 14.75 -23.28
N LEU A 323 -5.46 15.91 -22.62
CA LEU A 323 -4.21 16.55 -22.22
C LEU A 323 -3.41 15.66 -21.27
N GLY A 324 -4.05 15.12 -20.23
CA GLY A 324 -3.39 14.21 -19.27
C GLY A 324 -2.76 13.00 -19.96
N ALA A 325 -3.47 12.38 -20.91
CA ALA A 325 -2.94 11.26 -21.67
C ALA A 325 -1.72 11.62 -22.56
N LEU A 326 -1.72 12.81 -23.15
CA LEU A 326 -0.60 13.30 -23.98
C LEU A 326 0.61 13.70 -23.14
N VAL A 327 0.38 14.27 -21.96
CA VAL A 327 1.41 14.72 -21.03
C VAL A 327 2.08 13.54 -20.32
N ALA A 328 1.34 12.46 -20.05
CA ALA A 328 1.93 11.23 -19.50
C ALA A 328 3.04 10.64 -20.38
N ASN A 329 3.10 11.00 -21.67
CA ASN A 329 4.16 10.63 -22.60
C ASN A 329 4.50 11.80 -23.54
N PRO A 330 5.16 12.87 -23.06
CA PRO A 330 5.37 14.10 -23.82
C PRO A 330 6.15 13.80 -25.12
N GLY A 331 5.77 14.43 -26.24
CA GLY A 331 6.44 14.25 -27.54
C GLY A 331 6.16 12.93 -28.26
N ASN A 332 5.61 11.93 -27.57
CA ASN A 332 5.28 10.62 -28.13
C ASN A 332 3.85 10.56 -28.67
N VAL A 333 3.63 9.66 -29.64
CA VAL A 333 2.32 9.50 -30.28
C VAL A 333 1.42 8.62 -29.43
N VAL A 334 0.31 9.18 -28.97
CA VAL A 334 -0.79 8.47 -28.30
C VAL A 334 -1.87 8.15 -29.33
N SER A 335 -2.32 6.90 -29.37
CA SER A 335 -3.29 6.44 -30.37
C SER A 335 -4.71 6.96 -30.08
N ARG A 336 -5.55 7.03 -31.12
CA ARG A 336 -6.97 7.41 -30.97
C ARG A 336 -7.71 6.48 -30.01
N GLN A 337 -7.39 5.19 -30.06
CA GLN A 337 -8.01 4.18 -29.20
C GLN A 337 -7.67 4.41 -27.72
N VAL A 338 -6.40 4.74 -27.43
CA VAL A 338 -5.98 5.08 -26.05
C VAL A 338 -6.66 6.35 -25.58
N LEU A 339 -6.70 7.40 -26.41
CA LEU A 339 -7.36 8.67 -26.05
C LEU A 339 -8.88 8.51 -25.89
N LEU A 340 -9.51 7.64 -26.68
CA LEU A 340 -10.93 7.34 -26.53
C LEU A 340 -11.21 6.67 -25.18
N ALA A 341 -10.33 5.76 -24.75
CA ALA A 341 -10.46 5.05 -23.49
C ALA A 341 -10.28 5.98 -22.25
N THR A 342 -9.66 7.16 -22.41
CA THR A 342 -9.50 8.11 -21.31
C THR A 342 -10.66 9.10 -21.18
N LEU A 343 -11.58 9.16 -22.15
CA LEU A 343 -12.68 10.15 -22.10
C LEU A 343 -13.70 9.83 -20.98
N PRO A 344 -14.25 10.87 -20.30
CA PRO A 344 -15.26 10.69 -19.27
C PRO A 344 -16.53 10.00 -19.77
N SER A 345 -17.19 9.25 -18.89
CA SER A 345 -18.49 8.62 -19.13
C SER A 345 -19.54 9.65 -19.55
N GLY A 346 -20.30 9.35 -20.61
CA GLY A 346 -21.29 10.28 -21.19
C GLY A 346 -20.78 11.11 -22.37
N THR A 347 -19.48 11.06 -22.66
CA THR A 347 -18.95 11.53 -23.94
C THR A 347 -19.26 10.49 -25.04
N ALA A 348 -19.61 10.92 -26.25
CA ALA A 348 -19.87 9.99 -27.35
C ALA A 348 -18.67 9.05 -27.57
N GLY A 349 -18.86 7.73 -27.46
CA GLY A 349 -17.79 6.72 -27.54
C GLY A 349 -17.25 6.48 -28.96
N SER A 350 -16.95 7.53 -29.71
CA SER A 350 -16.52 7.47 -31.10
C SER A 350 -15.20 8.21 -31.32
N GLU A 351 -14.47 7.88 -32.39
CA GLU A 351 -13.27 8.63 -32.78
C GLU A 351 -13.56 10.12 -32.98
N HIS A 352 -14.77 10.46 -33.42
CA HIS A 352 -15.20 11.85 -33.57
C HIS A 352 -15.16 12.62 -32.24
N ALA A 353 -15.43 11.98 -31.10
CA ALA A 353 -15.32 12.64 -29.80
C ALA A 353 -13.87 12.98 -29.43
N VAL A 354 -12.92 12.11 -29.77
CA VAL A 354 -11.49 12.40 -29.61
C VAL A 354 -11.09 13.58 -30.49
N GLU A 355 -11.56 13.62 -31.73
CA GLU A 355 -11.30 14.75 -32.65
C GLU A 355 -11.84 16.07 -32.09
N MET A 356 -13.06 16.06 -31.57
CA MET A 356 -13.68 17.25 -30.96
C MET A 356 -12.96 17.68 -29.68
N ALA A 357 -12.53 16.74 -28.83
CA ALA A 357 -11.75 17.03 -27.63
C ALA A 357 -10.39 17.65 -28.00
N VAL A 358 -9.69 17.08 -28.99
CA VAL A 358 -8.42 17.63 -29.50
C VAL A 358 -8.61 19.01 -30.13
N ALA A 359 -9.69 19.22 -30.89
CA ALA A 359 -9.98 20.52 -31.50
C ALA A 359 -10.20 21.61 -30.43
N ARG A 360 -10.96 21.30 -29.37
CA ARG A 360 -11.15 22.20 -28.22
C ARG A 360 -9.86 22.46 -27.47
N LEU A 361 -9.05 21.41 -27.27
CA LEU A 361 -7.76 21.54 -26.60
C LEU A 361 -6.78 22.41 -27.39
N ARG A 362 -6.73 22.29 -28.72
CA ARG A 362 -5.98 23.20 -29.62
C ARG A 362 -6.50 24.63 -29.58
N SER A 363 -7.81 24.81 -29.45
CA SER A 363 -8.39 26.14 -29.30
C SER A 363 -7.97 26.80 -27.99
N ALA A 364 -7.78 26.01 -26.93
CA ALA A 364 -7.41 26.49 -25.61
C ALA A 364 -5.89 26.71 -25.46
N LEU A 365 -5.07 25.80 -25.99
CA LEU A 365 -3.62 25.79 -25.79
C LEU A 365 -2.80 26.27 -26.99
N GLY A 366 -3.44 26.59 -28.11
CA GLY A 366 -2.79 26.91 -29.37
C GLY A 366 -2.78 25.75 -30.36
N THR A 367 -2.94 26.08 -31.64
CA THR A 367 -3.16 25.10 -32.72
C THR A 367 -1.96 24.20 -33.00
N LYS A 368 -0.75 24.67 -32.68
CA LYS A 368 0.52 23.95 -32.90
C LYS A 368 0.92 23.04 -31.74
N THR A 369 0.31 23.22 -30.57
CA THR A 369 0.62 22.52 -29.31
C THR A 369 0.32 21.03 -29.40
N ILE A 370 -0.66 20.64 -30.21
CA ILE A 370 -1.01 19.23 -30.44
C ILE A 370 -0.84 18.91 -31.91
N GLN A 371 0.03 17.95 -32.21
CA GLN A 371 0.27 17.50 -33.57
C GLN A 371 -0.53 16.25 -33.88
N THR A 372 -1.15 16.24 -35.06
CA THR A 372 -1.77 15.01 -35.59
C THR A 372 -0.71 14.21 -36.32
N VAL A 373 -0.57 12.94 -35.93
CA VAL A 373 0.23 11.98 -36.67
C VAL A 373 -0.71 11.11 -37.47
N VAL A 374 -0.70 11.32 -38.79
CA VAL A 374 -1.63 10.71 -39.75
C VAL A 374 -1.71 9.19 -39.53
N LYS A 375 -2.93 8.67 -39.44
CA LYS A 375 -3.28 7.25 -39.17
C LYS A 375 -2.76 6.66 -37.84
N ARG A 376 -2.01 7.41 -37.04
CA ARG A 376 -1.42 6.91 -35.78
C ARG A 376 -2.08 7.50 -34.53
N GLY A 377 -2.35 8.80 -34.52
CA GLY A 377 -2.97 9.46 -33.37
C GLY A 377 -2.51 10.91 -33.22
N TYR A 378 -2.26 11.31 -31.98
CA TYR A 378 -1.88 12.68 -31.61
C TYR A 378 -0.67 12.66 -30.69
N ARG A 379 0.09 13.75 -30.67
CA ARG A 379 1.19 13.96 -29.72
C ARG A 379 1.21 15.40 -29.24
N LEU A 380 1.72 15.61 -28.03
CA LEU A 380 2.08 16.94 -27.55
C LEU A 380 3.34 17.40 -28.29
N ALA A 381 3.33 18.63 -28.82
CA ALA A 381 4.49 19.23 -29.44
C ALA A 381 5.39 19.82 -28.36
N VAL A 382 6.41 19.08 -27.96
CA VAL A 382 7.41 19.51 -26.97
C VAL A 382 8.61 20.18 -27.65
N ALA A 383 9.31 21.04 -26.93
CA ALA A 383 10.60 21.57 -27.36
C ALA A 383 11.60 20.40 -27.57
N SER A 384 12.41 20.49 -28.62
CA SER A 384 13.40 19.46 -28.99
C SER A 384 14.63 19.51 -28.12
#